data_AF-A0A061APU1-F1
#
_entry.id   AF-A0A061APU1-F1
#
_cell.length_a   1.000
_cell.length_b   1.000
_cell.length_c   1.000
_cell.angle_alpha   90.00
_cell.angle_beta   90.00
_cell.angle_gamma   90.00
#
_symmetry.space_group_name_H-M   'P 1'
#
loop_
_entity.id
_entity.type
_entity.pdbx_description
1 polymer ?
#
loop_
_entity_poly.entity_id
_entity_poly.type
_entity_poly.pdbx_seq_one_letter_code
_entity_poly.pdbx_strand_id
1 'polypeptide(L)'
;MSAVKETAKLLVQTLESFPKEKLTDLSFKEAQLERFRPVAGLANPTKTKGKTLVEIVKEAHPYAIKDIEISSDENFAEESLVQQIKSLRSIQSNQYRDYYYVTDKLLKPAGNPGYYDRLLAEINGEGKENLMTGLRTVLLGK
;
A
#
# COMPACT_ATOMS: atom_id res chain seq x y z
N MET A 1 3.45 -29.40 14.34
CA MET A 1 2.69 -28.27 13.77
C MET A 1 3.03 -28.21 12.28
N SER A 2 2.14 -27.78 11.39
CA SER A 2 2.44 -27.72 9.95
C SER A 2 3.47 -26.62 9.66
N ALA A 3 4.51 -26.90 8.87
CA ALA A 3 5.56 -25.95 8.50
C ALA A 3 4.99 -24.66 7.87
N VAL A 4 3.96 -24.79 7.03
CA VAL A 4 3.21 -23.67 6.43
C VAL A 4 2.65 -22.73 7.51
N LYS A 5 2.13 -23.27 8.61
CA LYS A 5 1.54 -22.48 9.70
C LYS A 5 2.60 -21.67 10.44
N GLU A 6 3.80 -22.22 10.64
CA GLU A 6 4.91 -21.53 11.29
C GLU A 6 5.46 -20.42 10.40
N THR A 7 5.64 -20.69 9.12
CA THR A 7 6.06 -19.70 8.12
C THR A 7 5.03 -18.58 7.98
N ALA A 8 3.73 -18.90 8.01
CA ALA A 8 2.66 -17.90 8.02
C ALA A 8 2.69 -17.01 9.26
N LYS A 9 3.03 -17.53 10.45
CA LYS A 9 3.21 -16.70 11.66
C LYS A 9 4.35 -15.70 11.49
N LEU A 10 5.48 -16.13 10.93
CA LEU A 10 6.61 -15.25 10.64
C LEU A 10 6.23 -14.15 9.63
N LEU A 11 5.43 -14.49 8.62
CA LEU A 11 4.89 -13.54 7.66
C LEU A 11 3.98 -12.50 8.34
N VAL A 12 3.06 -12.94 9.19
CA VAL A 12 2.18 -12.05 9.97
C VAL A 12 3.01 -11.12 10.87
N GLN A 13 3.99 -11.65 11.60
CA GLN A 13 4.88 -10.84 12.44
C GLN A 13 5.65 -9.80 11.63
N THR A 14 6.11 -10.17 10.43
CA THR A 14 6.79 -9.26 9.51
C THR A 14 5.83 -8.13 9.09
N LEU A 15 4.60 -8.45 8.67
CA LEU A 15 3.57 -7.49 8.29
C LEU A 15 3.17 -6.56 9.44
N GLU A 16 3.12 -7.06 10.67
CA GLU A 16 2.79 -6.24 11.85
C GLU A 16 3.80 -5.13 12.12
N SER A 17 5.07 -5.33 11.72
CA SER A 17 6.13 -4.33 11.84
C SER A 17 6.02 -3.16 10.86
N PHE A 18 5.24 -3.29 9.78
CA PHE A 18 5.06 -2.22 8.81
C PHE A 18 4.16 -1.11 9.36
N PRO A 19 4.42 0.17 9.03
CA PRO A 19 3.49 1.25 9.38
C PRO A 19 2.17 1.11 8.60
N LYS A 20 1.07 1.63 9.16
CA LYS A 20 -0.18 1.81 8.41
C LYS A 20 0.02 2.90 7.35
N GLU A 21 -0.49 2.68 6.15
CA GLU A 21 -0.41 3.65 5.05
C GLU A 21 -1.23 4.91 5.38
N LYS A 22 -0.70 6.08 5.03
CA LYS A 22 -1.34 7.39 5.31
C LYS A 22 -2.23 7.91 4.19
N LEU A 23 -2.08 7.37 2.97
CA LEU A 23 -2.61 7.97 1.74
C LEU A 23 -4.03 7.50 1.38
N THR A 24 -4.47 6.36 1.92
CA THR A 24 -5.73 5.72 1.52
C THR A 24 -6.41 5.09 2.73
N ASP A 25 -7.75 5.10 2.72
CA ASP A 25 -8.56 4.37 3.72
C ASP A 25 -8.37 2.84 3.62
N LEU A 26 -7.92 2.37 2.45
CA LEU A 26 -7.50 0.99 2.21
C LEU A 26 -6.05 0.83 2.64
N SER A 27 -5.81 0.09 3.72
CA SER A 27 -4.46 -0.25 4.19
C SER A 27 -4.01 -1.59 3.59
N PHE A 28 -2.87 -1.58 2.89
CA PHE A 28 -2.27 -2.80 2.38
C PHE A 28 -1.86 -3.72 3.53
N LYS A 29 -1.27 -3.17 4.60
CA LYS A 29 -1.00 -3.92 5.84
C LYS A 29 -2.24 -4.66 6.34
N GLU A 30 -3.36 -3.96 6.51
CA GLU A 30 -4.60 -4.57 7.04
C GLU A 30 -5.12 -5.66 6.10
N ALA A 31 -5.15 -5.41 4.79
CA ALA A 31 -5.59 -6.39 3.79
C ALA A 31 -4.73 -7.67 3.80
N GLN A 32 -3.40 -7.53 3.91
CA GLN A 32 -2.52 -8.71 3.98
C GLN A 32 -2.63 -9.44 5.32
N LEU A 33 -2.79 -8.73 6.43
CA LEU A 33 -3.01 -9.37 7.74
C LEU A 33 -4.29 -10.19 7.75
N GLU A 34 -5.37 -9.67 7.16
CA GLU A 34 -6.63 -10.40 7.04
C GLU A 34 -6.50 -11.68 6.22
N ARG A 35 -5.65 -11.66 5.19
CA ARG A 35 -5.36 -12.81 4.33
C ARG A 35 -4.56 -13.89 5.05
N PHE A 36 -3.49 -13.52 5.75
CA PHE A 36 -2.52 -14.51 6.28
C PHE A 36 -2.73 -14.93 7.73
N ARG A 37 -3.48 -14.17 8.55
CA ARG A 37 -3.82 -14.58 9.92
C ARG A 37 -4.55 -15.93 10.00
N PRO A 38 -5.58 -16.21 9.16
CA PRO A 38 -6.22 -17.52 9.14
C PRO A 38 -5.23 -18.66 8.84
N VAL A 39 -4.30 -18.45 7.90
CA VAL A 39 -3.25 -19.42 7.53
C VAL A 39 -2.29 -19.69 8.72
N ALA A 40 -1.98 -18.65 9.49
CA ALA A 40 -1.21 -18.76 10.74
C ALA A 40 -2.01 -19.38 11.91
N GLY A 41 -3.33 -19.59 11.74
CA GLY A 41 -4.26 -20.00 12.80
C GLY A 41 -4.54 -18.92 13.84
N LEU A 42 -4.45 -17.65 13.44
CA LEU A 42 -4.78 -16.47 14.23
C LEU A 42 -6.16 -15.94 13.83
N ALA A 43 -6.90 -15.42 14.81
CA ALA A 43 -8.18 -14.78 14.54
C ALA A 43 -7.98 -13.41 13.89
N ASN A 44 -8.83 -13.08 12.93
CA ASN A 44 -8.90 -11.72 12.39
C ASN A 44 -9.70 -10.81 13.34
N PRO A 45 -9.32 -9.53 13.48
CA PRO A 45 -10.14 -8.56 14.19
C PRO A 45 -11.48 -8.44 13.49
N THR A 46 -12.56 -8.24 14.26
CA THR A 46 -13.90 -8.03 13.73
C THR A 46 -13.92 -6.77 12.86
N LYS A 47 -14.14 -6.94 11.56
CA LYS A 47 -14.26 -5.83 10.61
C LYS A 47 -15.51 -5.01 10.92
N THR A 48 -15.38 -3.69 10.96
CA THR A 48 -16.45 -2.78 10.51
C THR A 48 -16.64 -3.03 9.01
N LYS A 49 -17.88 -3.29 8.57
CA LYS A 49 -18.22 -3.56 7.16
C LYS A 49 -17.90 -2.34 6.29
N GLY A 50 -16.68 -2.25 5.78
CA GLY A 50 -16.32 -1.35 4.69
C GLY A 50 -16.70 -1.97 3.35
N LYS A 51 -16.98 -1.14 2.34
CA LYS A 51 -17.32 -1.60 0.99
C LYS A 51 -16.17 -2.43 0.43
N THR A 52 -16.46 -3.58 -0.17
CA THR A 52 -15.43 -4.42 -0.80
C THR A 52 -14.84 -3.72 -2.04
N LEU A 53 -13.61 -4.07 -2.46
CA LEU A 53 -13.02 -3.51 -3.69
C LEU A 53 -13.91 -3.71 -4.91
N VAL A 54 -14.65 -4.83 -4.96
CA VAL A 54 -15.64 -5.12 -6.00
C VAL A 54 -16.81 -4.13 -5.95
N GLU A 55 -17.30 -3.78 -4.76
CA GLU A 55 -18.36 -2.79 -4.58
C GLU A 55 -17.91 -1.38 -4.99
N ILE A 56 -16.67 -1.01 -4.63
CA ILE A 56 -16.08 0.30 -5.01
C ILE A 56 -15.94 0.40 -6.55
N VAL A 57 -15.46 -0.66 -7.19
CA VAL A 57 -15.31 -0.70 -8.66
C VAL A 57 -16.67 -0.64 -9.37
N LYS A 58 -17.69 -1.32 -8.85
CA LYS A 58 -19.07 -1.26 -9.37
C LYS A 58 -19.71 0.13 -9.23
N GLU A 59 -19.41 0.84 -8.14
CA GLU A 59 -19.93 2.19 -7.90
C GLU A 59 -19.24 3.25 -8.80
N ALA A 60 -17.95 3.08 -9.09
CA ALA A 60 -17.18 4.02 -9.89
C ALA A 60 -17.35 3.86 -11.42
N HIS A 61 -17.69 2.65 -11.92
CA HIS A 61 -17.83 2.39 -13.35
C HIS A 61 -19.08 1.54 -13.65
N PRO A 62 -20.11 2.07 -14.36
CA PRO A 62 -21.37 1.38 -14.63
C PRO A 62 -21.30 0.32 -15.74
N TYR A 63 -20.12 0.04 -16.30
CA TYR A 63 -19.96 -0.96 -17.35
C TYR A 63 -19.83 -2.36 -16.75
N ALA A 64 -20.55 -3.33 -17.34
CA ALA A 64 -20.55 -4.73 -16.92
C ALA A 64 -19.18 -5.38 -17.17
N ILE A 65 -18.27 -5.22 -16.20
CA ILE A 65 -17.06 -6.03 -16.12
C ILE A 65 -17.55 -7.48 -15.92
N LYS A 66 -17.15 -8.40 -16.82
CA LYS A 66 -17.38 -9.84 -16.62
C LYS A 66 -16.87 -10.21 -15.24
N ASP A 67 -17.71 -10.83 -14.42
CA ASP A 67 -17.29 -11.33 -13.12
C ASP A 67 -16.10 -12.27 -13.34
N ILE A 68 -14.93 -11.84 -12.89
CA ILE A 68 -13.73 -12.67 -12.90
C ILE A 68 -14.00 -13.74 -11.86
N GLU A 69 -14.07 -15.00 -12.28
CA GLU A 69 -14.13 -16.13 -11.36
C GLU A 69 -12.79 -16.23 -10.61
N ILE A 70 -12.73 -15.58 -9.46
CA ILE A 70 -11.60 -15.67 -8.55
C ILE A 70 -11.73 -17.02 -7.84
N SER A 71 -10.92 -18.00 -8.24
CA SER A 71 -10.83 -19.28 -7.53
C SER A 71 -10.37 -19.03 -6.10
N SER A 72 -11.22 -19.37 -5.13
CA SER A 72 -11.01 -19.12 -3.70
C SER A 72 -9.94 -20.01 -3.06
N ASP A 73 -9.46 -21.03 -3.78
CA ASP A 73 -8.47 -21.98 -3.28
C ASP A 73 -7.06 -21.43 -3.46
N GLU A 74 -6.73 -20.40 -2.67
CA GLU A 74 -5.34 -19.97 -2.52
C GLU A 74 -4.56 -21.08 -1.82
N ASN A 75 -3.78 -21.84 -2.59
CA ASN A 75 -2.93 -22.88 -2.04
C ASN A 75 -1.63 -22.24 -1.52
N PHE A 76 -1.53 -22.05 -0.21
CA PHE A 76 -0.37 -21.45 0.45
C PHE A 76 0.79 -22.46 0.54
N ALA A 77 1.52 -22.63 -0.55
CA ALA A 77 2.79 -23.35 -0.54
C ALA A 77 3.81 -22.60 0.34
N GLU A 78 4.56 -23.34 1.16
CA GLU A 78 5.55 -22.78 2.07
C GLU A 78 6.58 -21.88 1.37
N GLU A 79 7.08 -22.32 0.21
CA GLU A 79 8.03 -21.58 -0.62
C GLU A 79 7.52 -20.19 -1.01
N SER A 80 6.23 -20.09 -1.31
CA SER A 80 5.61 -18.81 -1.68
C SER A 80 5.53 -17.87 -0.48
N LEU A 81 5.26 -18.37 0.72
CA LEU A 81 5.26 -17.58 1.96
C LEU A 81 6.68 -17.10 2.30
N VAL A 82 7.68 -17.97 2.14
CA VAL A 82 9.10 -17.58 2.32
C VAL A 82 9.49 -16.47 1.35
N GLN A 83 9.10 -16.60 0.07
CA GLN A 83 9.37 -15.57 -0.93
C GLN A 83 8.69 -14.24 -0.58
N GLN A 84 7.47 -14.26 -0.06
CA GLN A 84 6.79 -13.05 0.41
C GLN A 84 7.53 -12.38 1.57
N ILE A 85 7.99 -13.16 2.56
CA ILE A 85 8.81 -12.64 3.67
C ILE A 85 10.08 -11.98 3.14
N LYS A 86 10.77 -12.61 2.19
CA LYS A 86 11.98 -12.07 1.57
C LYS A 86 11.70 -10.73 0.86
N SER A 87 10.62 -10.66 0.11
CA SER A 87 10.19 -9.44 -0.57
C SER A 87 9.87 -8.32 0.42
N LEU A 88 9.10 -8.61 1.48
CA LEU A 88 8.80 -7.64 2.53
C LEU A 88 10.07 -7.12 3.20
N ARG A 89 10.99 -8.00 3.58
CA ARG A 89 12.28 -7.58 4.16
C ARG A 89 13.11 -6.73 3.22
N SER A 90 13.08 -7.03 1.92
CA SER A 90 13.76 -6.21 0.90
C SER A 90 13.16 -4.81 0.77
N ILE A 91 11.84 -4.68 0.92
CA ILE A 91 11.15 -3.38 0.95
C ILE A 91 11.53 -2.64 2.24
N GLN A 92 11.47 -3.32 3.39
CA GLN A 92 11.80 -2.74 4.69
C GLN A 92 13.25 -2.26 4.78
N SER A 93 14.20 -3.01 4.23
CA SER A 93 15.61 -2.65 4.22
C SER A 93 15.95 -1.52 3.27
N ASN A 94 15.00 -1.08 2.42
CA ASN A 94 15.23 -0.10 1.36
C ASN A 94 16.46 -0.44 0.51
N GLN A 95 16.79 -1.73 0.33
CA GLN A 95 18.04 -2.19 -0.30
C GLN A 95 18.29 -1.56 -1.67
N TYR A 96 17.23 -1.23 -2.41
CA TYR A 96 17.31 -0.66 -3.76
C TYR A 96 17.18 0.86 -3.81
N ARG A 97 16.96 1.54 -2.68
CA ARG A 97 16.83 3.01 -2.65
C ARG A 97 18.06 3.69 -3.21
N ASP A 98 19.23 3.20 -2.82
CA ASP A 98 20.51 3.84 -3.16
C ASP A 98 21.02 3.43 -4.56
N TYR A 99 20.46 2.37 -5.17
CA TYR A 99 20.78 1.96 -6.53
C TYR A 99 20.25 2.93 -7.58
N TYR A 100 19.15 3.63 -7.28
CA TYR A 100 18.54 4.61 -8.17
C TYR A 100 18.55 5.98 -7.49
N TYR A 101 19.74 6.58 -7.40
CA TYR A 101 19.90 7.90 -6.81
C TYR A 101 19.03 8.92 -7.53
N VAL A 102 18.03 9.45 -6.83
CA VAL A 102 17.10 10.44 -7.37
C VAL A 102 17.80 11.80 -7.33
N THR A 103 18.36 12.21 -8.46
CA THR A 103 19.02 13.51 -8.60
C THR A 103 18.03 14.67 -8.48
N ASP A 104 18.55 15.86 -8.20
CA ASP A 104 17.78 17.12 -8.17
C ASP A 104 16.96 17.35 -9.44
N LYS A 105 17.37 16.82 -10.58
CA LYS A 105 16.61 16.93 -11.84
C LYS A 105 15.22 16.28 -11.75
N LEU A 106 15.08 15.22 -10.95
CA LEU A 106 13.81 14.55 -10.71
C LEU A 106 13.08 15.14 -9.51
N LEU A 107 13.78 15.51 -8.44
CA LEU A 107 13.16 16.07 -7.22
C LEU A 107 12.73 17.53 -7.37
N LYS A 108 13.32 18.27 -8.31
CA LYS A 108 13.07 19.70 -8.56
C LYS A 108 12.90 19.93 -10.05
N PRO A 109 11.74 19.55 -10.63
CA PRO A 109 11.51 19.70 -12.05
C PRO A 109 11.54 21.20 -12.43
N ALA A 110 12.14 21.53 -13.57
CA ALA A 110 12.43 22.92 -13.96
C ALA A 110 11.19 23.84 -13.99
N GLY A 111 10.01 23.29 -14.30
CA GLY A 111 8.76 24.05 -14.32
C GLY A 111 8.10 24.24 -12.95
N ASN A 112 8.40 23.39 -11.98
CA ASN A 112 7.87 23.50 -10.61
C ASN A 112 8.83 22.87 -9.58
N PRO A 113 9.90 23.59 -9.20
CA PRO A 113 10.93 23.05 -8.30
C PRO A 113 10.41 22.64 -6.92
N GLY A 114 9.32 23.24 -6.43
CA GLY A 114 8.71 22.96 -5.12
C GLY A 114 7.59 21.92 -5.15
N TYR A 115 7.38 21.23 -6.28
CA TYR A 115 6.27 20.29 -6.46
C TYR A 115 6.26 19.17 -5.42
N TYR A 116 7.37 18.48 -5.24
CA TYR A 116 7.47 17.36 -4.32
C TYR A 116 7.47 17.79 -2.86
N ASP A 117 8.10 18.93 -2.53
CA ASP A 117 8.06 19.51 -1.19
C ASP A 117 6.62 19.80 -0.76
N ARG A 118 5.80 20.33 -1.68
CA ARG A 118 4.38 20.58 -1.45
C ARG A 118 3.60 19.28 -1.24
N LEU A 119 3.82 18.27 -2.09
CA LEU A 119 3.18 16.95 -1.94
C LEU A 119 3.51 16.33 -0.58
N LEU A 120 4.78 16.37 -0.17
CA LEU A 120 5.21 15.82 1.11
C LEU A 120 4.59 16.57 2.30
N ALA A 121 4.52 17.89 2.24
CA ALA A 121 3.87 18.72 3.26
C ALA A 121 2.37 18.41 3.38
N GLU A 122 1.68 18.21 2.25
CA GLU A 122 0.26 17.81 2.23
C GLU A 122 0.05 16.42 2.84
N ILE A 123 0.88 15.45 2.48
CA ILE A 123 0.88 14.09 3.05
C ILE A 123 1.11 14.12 4.57
N ASN A 124 1.91 15.08 5.05
CA ASN A 124 2.20 15.28 6.47
C ASN A 124 1.15 16.13 7.21
N GLY A 125 0.17 16.72 6.50
CA GLY A 125 -0.94 17.48 7.10
C GLY A 125 -0.66 18.97 7.33
N GLU A 126 0.36 19.55 6.69
CA GLU A 126 0.84 20.93 6.90
C GLU A 126 0.11 21.98 6.02
N GLY A 127 -1.09 21.67 5.50
CA GLY A 127 -1.52 22.10 4.16
C GLY A 127 -2.43 23.33 3.95
N LYS A 128 -2.81 24.15 4.94
CA LYS A 128 -3.80 25.23 4.66
C LYS A 128 -3.28 26.37 3.76
N GLU A 129 -2.01 26.73 3.83
CA GLU A 129 -1.42 27.77 2.96
C GLU A 129 -1.00 27.22 1.58
N ASN A 130 -0.78 25.89 1.48
CA ASN A 130 -0.27 25.22 0.29
C ASN A 130 -1.33 24.93 -0.77
N LEU A 131 -2.59 24.72 -0.38
CA LEU A 131 -3.71 24.54 -1.34
C LEU A 131 -3.99 25.81 -2.14
N MET A 132 -4.02 26.97 -1.46
CA MET A 132 -4.23 28.27 -2.12
C MET A 132 -3.07 28.61 -3.07
N THR A 133 -1.84 28.31 -2.65
CA THR A 133 -0.62 28.48 -3.46
C THR A 133 -0.62 27.52 -4.66
N GLY A 134 -1.06 26.28 -4.47
CA GLY A 134 -1.20 25.30 -5.55
C GLY A 134 -2.24 25.72 -6.60
N LEU A 135 -3.38 26.23 -6.15
CA LEU A 135 -4.42 26.78 -7.04
C LEU A 135 -3.88 27.97 -7.85
N ARG A 136 -3.13 28.87 -7.19
CA ARG A 136 -2.45 29.99 -7.86
C ARG A 136 -1.43 29.50 -8.88
N THR A 137 -0.61 28.50 -8.56
CA THR A 137 0.40 27.95 -9.50
C THR A 137 -0.25 27.38 -10.76
N VAL A 138 -1.37 26.65 -10.63
CA VAL A 138 -2.09 26.10 -11.80
C VAL A 138 -2.70 27.21 -12.66
N LEU A 139 -3.22 28.28 -12.04
CA LEU A 139 -3.83 29.40 -12.75
C LEU A 139 -2.81 30.38 -13.36
N LEU A 140 -1.66 30.57 -12.71
CA LEU A 140 -0.63 31.55 -13.11
C LEU A 140 0.53 30.92 -13.90
N GLY A 141 0.62 29.58 -13.97
CA GLY A 141 1.68 28.88 -14.69
C GLY A 141 3.08 29.06 -14.08
N LYS A 142 3.16 29.49 -12.81
CA LYS A 142 4.38 29.65 -12.00
C LYS A 142 4.14 29.27 -10.55
#